data_AF-P0DKL9-F1
#
_entry.id   AF-P0DKL9-F1
#
_cell.length_a   1.000
_cell.length_b   1.000
_cell.length_c   1.000
_cell.angle_alpha   90.00
_cell.angle_beta   90.00
_cell.angle_gamma   90.00
#
_symmetry.space_group_name_H-M   'P 1'
#
loop_
_entity.id
_entity.type
_entity.pdbx_description
1 polymer ?
#
loop_
_entity_poly.entity_id
_entity_poly.type
_entity_poly.pdbx_seq_one_letter_code
_entity_poly.pdbx_strand_id
1 'polypeptide(L)'
;MNEQSEKNNSIQERHTDHSFPEKNCQIGQKQLQQIERQLKCLAFRNPGPQVADFNPETRQQKKKARMSKMNEYFSTKYKIMRKYDKSGRLICNDADLCDCLEKNCLGCFYPCPKCNSNKCGPECRCNRRWVYDAIVTESGEVISTLPFNVPD
;
A
#
# COMPACT_ATOMS: atom_id res chain seq x y z
N MET A 1 -48.87 5.02 -17.62
CA MET A 1 -48.19 6.17 -17.00
C MET A 1 -46.88 6.34 -17.75
N ASN A 2 -46.91 6.94 -18.95
CA ASN A 2 -46.71 8.38 -19.23
C ASN A 2 -45.47 8.96 -18.52
N GLU A 3 -44.36 9.12 -19.25
CA GLU A 3 -43.94 10.43 -19.74
C GLU A 3 -42.73 10.28 -20.70
N GLN A 4 -42.99 10.51 -21.99
CA GLN A 4 -42.01 10.93 -22.99
C GLN A 4 -41.74 12.42 -22.79
N SER A 5 -40.48 12.85 -22.88
CA SER A 5 -40.15 14.25 -23.14
C SER A 5 -38.92 14.33 -24.03
N GLU A 6 -39.18 14.45 -25.33
CA GLU A 6 -38.25 14.87 -26.37
C GLU A 6 -37.93 16.36 -26.15
N LYS A 7 -36.63 16.71 -26.08
CA LYS A 7 -36.17 18.09 -26.17
C LYS A 7 -35.29 18.25 -27.41
N ASN A 8 -35.94 18.69 -28.48
CA ASN A 8 -35.30 19.29 -29.65
C ASN A 8 -34.81 20.69 -29.27
N ASN A 9 -33.51 20.94 -29.35
CA ASN A 9 -32.94 22.28 -29.30
C ASN A 9 -32.24 22.59 -30.63
N SER A 10 -32.97 23.31 -31.48
CA SER A 10 -32.45 23.99 -32.67
C SER A 10 -31.64 25.20 -32.21
N ILE A 11 -30.33 25.19 -32.47
CA ILE A 11 -29.46 26.35 -32.25
C ILE A 11 -29.39 27.12 -33.56
N GLN A 12 -29.98 28.32 -33.54
CA GLN A 12 -29.96 29.31 -34.61
C GLN A 12 -28.52 29.79 -34.88
N GLU A 13 -28.10 29.73 -36.14
CA GLU A 13 -26.89 30.36 -36.64
C GLU A 13 -27.03 31.89 -36.58
N ARG A 14 -26.15 32.54 -35.80
CA ARG A 14 -25.93 33.99 -35.88
C ARG A 14 -24.97 34.26 -37.04
N HIS A 15 -25.52 34.83 -38.11
CA HIS A 15 -24.77 35.59 -39.09
C HIS A 15 -23.85 36.61 -38.41
N THR A 16 -22.55 36.51 -38.65
CA THR A 16 -21.59 37.58 -38.41
C THR A 16 -20.77 37.71 -39.69
N ASP A 17 -21.23 38.60 -40.57
CA ASP A 17 -20.53 38.97 -41.79
C ASP A 17 -19.23 39.70 -41.44
N HIS A 18 -18.11 38.99 -41.53
CA HIS A 18 -16.79 39.61 -41.58
C HIS A 18 -16.14 39.27 -42.92
N SER A 19 -16.19 40.27 -43.80
CA SER A 19 -15.60 40.33 -45.13
C SER A 19 -14.10 40.02 -45.07
N PHE A 20 -13.69 38.86 -45.59
CA PHE A 20 -12.30 38.55 -45.91
C PHE A 20 -12.11 38.56 -47.43
N PRO A 21 -11.01 39.12 -47.94
CA PRO A 21 -10.84 39.39 -49.37
C PRO A 21 -10.68 38.08 -50.14
N GLU A 22 -11.47 37.95 -51.21
CA GLU A 22 -11.46 36.83 -52.17
C GLU A 22 -10.08 36.69 -52.83
N LYS A 23 -9.20 35.89 -52.23
CA LYS A 23 -8.01 35.37 -52.91
C LYS A 23 -8.40 34.11 -53.67
N ASN A 24 -8.75 34.30 -54.93
CA ASN A 24 -8.79 33.24 -55.95
C ASN A 24 -7.46 32.47 -55.95
N CYS A 25 -7.47 31.24 -55.45
CA CYS A 25 -6.37 30.31 -55.62
C CYS A 25 -6.94 28.96 -56.01
N GLN A 26 -6.69 28.53 -57.24
CA GLN A 26 -7.02 27.18 -57.71
C GLN A 26 -6.12 26.19 -56.96
N ILE A 27 -6.53 25.80 -55.75
CA ILE A 27 -5.82 24.81 -54.94
C ILE A 27 -5.92 23.49 -55.73
N GLY A 28 -4.79 23.05 -56.28
CA GLY A 28 -4.75 21.81 -57.06
C GLY A 28 -5.20 20.63 -56.21
N GLN A 29 -5.80 19.61 -56.83
CA GLN A 29 -6.31 18.41 -56.14
C GLN A 29 -5.29 17.78 -55.16
N LYS A 30 -3.99 17.84 -55.50
CA LYS A 30 -2.89 17.39 -54.62
C LYS A 30 -2.74 18.23 -53.34
N GLN A 31 -2.88 19.55 -53.45
CA GLN A 31 -2.83 20.45 -52.29
C GLN A 31 -4.06 20.28 -51.40
N LEU A 32 -5.26 20.10 -51.99
CA LEU A 32 -6.47 19.79 -51.22
C LEU A 32 -6.31 18.50 -50.41
N GLN A 33 -5.80 17.42 -51.03
CA GLN A 33 -5.51 16.17 -50.33
C GLN A 33 -4.45 16.34 -49.21
N GLN A 34 -3.47 17.22 -49.40
CA GLN A 34 -2.46 17.52 -48.38
C GLN A 34 -3.06 18.29 -47.20
N ILE A 35 -3.89 19.28 -47.47
CA ILE A 35 -4.61 20.06 -46.44
C ILE A 35 -5.54 19.15 -45.65
N GLU A 36 -6.29 18.27 -46.31
CA GLU A 36 -7.19 17.31 -45.64
C GLU A 36 -6.44 16.36 -44.70
N ARG A 37 -5.27 15.87 -45.11
CA ARG A 37 -4.38 15.07 -44.24
C ARG A 37 -3.90 15.87 -43.03
N GLN A 38 -3.52 17.14 -43.21
CA GLN A 38 -3.10 18.00 -42.11
C GLN A 38 -4.25 18.30 -41.14
N LEU A 39 -5.45 18.59 -41.64
CA LEU A 39 -6.65 18.79 -40.83
C LEU A 39 -7.00 17.53 -40.03
N LYS A 40 -6.86 16.35 -40.62
CA LYS A 40 -7.09 15.07 -39.92
C LYS A 40 -6.11 14.84 -38.76
N CYS A 41 -4.86 15.31 -38.88
CA CYS A 41 -3.87 15.25 -37.80
C CYS A 41 -4.14 16.29 -36.69
N LEU A 42 -4.74 17.44 -37.05
CA LEU A 42 -5.13 18.48 -36.10
C LEU A 42 -6.50 18.22 -35.45
N ALA A 43 -7.28 17.27 -36.00
CA ALA A 43 -8.59 16.91 -35.49
C ALA A 43 -8.48 16.38 -34.06
N PHE A 44 -8.90 17.20 -33.10
CA PHE A 44 -9.03 16.80 -31.71
C PHE A 44 -10.15 15.76 -31.58
N ARG A 45 -9.79 14.51 -31.31
CA ARG A 45 -10.75 13.49 -30.88
C ARG A 45 -11.03 13.68 -29.39
N ASN A 46 -12.27 13.99 -29.04
CA ASN A 46 -12.74 14.04 -27.65
C ASN A 46 -13.37 12.68 -27.27
N PRO A 47 -12.99 12.04 -26.15
CA PRO A 47 -11.93 12.41 -25.21
C PRO A 47 -10.54 12.16 -25.81
N GLY A 48 -9.60 13.08 -25.57
CA GLY A 48 -8.23 13.00 -26.09
C GLY A 48 -7.56 11.65 -25.80
N PRO A 49 -6.54 11.21 -26.55
CA PRO A 49 -5.94 9.89 -26.36
C PRO A 49 -5.52 9.58 -24.92
N GLN A 50 -5.15 10.59 -24.12
CA GLN A 50 -4.80 10.47 -22.71
C GLN A 50 -5.95 10.03 -21.80
N VAL A 51 -7.19 10.32 -22.19
CA VAL A 51 -8.43 10.01 -21.44
C VAL A 51 -9.31 8.98 -22.17
N ALA A 52 -9.02 8.66 -23.44
CA ALA A 52 -9.75 7.67 -24.22
C ALA A 52 -9.77 6.27 -23.55
N ASP A 53 -8.66 5.88 -22.92
CA ASP A 53 -8.52 4.60 -22.22
C ASP A 53 -8.73 4.72 -20.70
N PHE A 54 -9.40 5.79 -20.24
CA PHE A 54 -9.70 5.96 -18.82
C PHE A 54 -10.79 4.97 -18.38
N ASN A 55 -10.35 3.79 -17.95
CA ASN A 55 -11.20 2.82 -17.25
C ASN A 55 -10.90 2.88 -15.74
N PRO A 56 -11.82 3.42 -14.92
CA PRO A 56 -11.63 3.55 -13.47
C PRO A 56 -11.44 2.19 -12.78
N GLU A 57 -12.12 1.14 -13.25
CA GLU A 57 -12.00 -0.22 -12.72
C GLU A 57 -10.60 -0.77 -12.97
N THR A 58 -10.08 -0.63 -14.19
CA THR A 58 -8.72 -1.06 -14.54
C THR A 58 -7.67 -0.31 -13.71
N ARG A 59 -7.88 0.99 -13.45
CA ARG A 59 -6.99 1.79 -12.59
C ARG A 59 -7.03 1.29 -11.14
N GLN A 60 -8.21 0.98 -10.61
CA GLN A 60 -8.37 0.42 -9.27
C GLN A 60 -7.72 -0.96 -9.15
N GLN A 61 -7.89 -1.83 -10.15
CA GLN A 61 -7.25 -3.15 -10.20
C GLN A 61 -5.72 -3.03 -10.25
N LYS A 62 -5.16 -2.16 -11.11
CA LYS A 62 -3.71 -1.88 -11.16
C LYS A 62 -3.17 -1.35 -9.83
N LYS A 63 -3.92 -0.45 -9.16
CA LYS A 63 -3.58 0.04 -7.82
C LYS A 63 -3.58 -1.11 -6.80
N LYS A 64 -4.62 -1.95 -6.80
CA LYS A 64 -4.73 -3.12 -5.90
C LYS A 64 -3.56 -4.09 -6.11
N ALA A 65 -3.23 -4.44 -7.35
CA ALA A 65 -2.12 -5.32 -7.68
C ALA A 65 -0.76 -4.76 -7.20
N ARG A 66 -0.52 -3.46 -7.38
CA ARG A 66 0.69 -2.79 -6.87
C ARG A 66 0.77 -2.84 -5.35
N MET A 67 -0.34 -2.56 -4.66
CA MET A 67 -0.42 -2.63 -3.19
C MET A 67 -0.23 -4.06 -2.68
N SER A 68 -0.78 -5.08 -3.35
CA SER A 68 -0.58 -6.48 -3.00
C SER A 68 0.89 -6.90 -3.10
N LYS A 69 1.59 -6.53 -4.18
CA LYS A 69 3.03 -6.81 -4.34
C LYS A 69 3.88 -6.12 -3.26
N MET A 70 3.52 -4.89 -2.92
CA MET A 70 4.16 -4.15 -1.82
C MET A 70 3.92 -4.86 -0.48
N ASN A 71 2.67 -5.22 -0.17
CA ASN A 71 2.32 -5.95 1.05
C ASN A 71 3.02 -7.30 1.14
N GLU A 72 3.17 -8.01 0.03
CA GLU A 72 3.91 -9.28 -0.03
C GLU A 72 5.39 -9.07 0.34
N TYR A 73 6.04 -8.05 -0.22
CA TYR A 73 7.43 -7.69 0.10
C TYR A 73 7.60 -7.38 1.60
N PHE A 74 6.71 -6.57 2.18
CA PHE A 74 6.77 -6.25 3.61
C PHE A 74 6.37 -7.43 4.51
N SER A 75 5.41 -8.24 4.09
CA SER A 75 4.91 -9.38 4.88
C SER A 75 5.89 -10.54 4.91
N THR A 76 6.69 -10.74 3.86
CA THR A 76 7.66 -11.83 3.78
C THR A 76 9.00 -11.46 4.39
N LYS A 77 9.49 -10.22 4.18
CA LYS A 77 10.80 -9.81 4.70
C LYS A 77 10.77 -9.23 6.12
N TYR A 78 9.64 -8.69 6.58
CA TYR A 78 9.56 -7.95 7.85
C TYR A 78 8.46 -8.44 8.79
N LYS A 79 7.97 -9.68 8.64
CA LYS A 79 7.27 -10.34 9.75
C LYS A 79 8.30 -10.66 10.83
N ILE A 80 8.73 -9.62 11.55
CA ILE A 80 9.49 -9.77 12.77
C ILE A 80 8.52 -10.44 13.73
N MET A 81 8.67 -11.75 13.83
CA MET A 81 7.75 -12.58 14.59
C MET A 81 7.90 -12.20 16.05
N ARG A 82 6.75 -12.03 16.71
CA ARG A 82 6.76 -11.94 18.17
C ARG A 82 7.37 -13.24 18.70
N LYS A 83 8.21 -13.14 19.73
CA LYS A 83 8.75 -14.31 20.41
C LYS A 83 7.84 -14.73 21.56
N TYR A 84 7.12 -13.76 22.11
CA TYR A 84 6.16 -13.96 23.19
C TYR A 84 4.72 -13.64 22.75
N ASP A 85 3.77 -14.38 23.29
CA ASP A 85 2.35 -14.17 23.08
C ASP A 85 1.79 -13.01 23.94
N LYS A 86 0.47 -12.82 23.92
CA LYS A 86 -0.21 -11.78 24.71
C LYS A 86 -0.11 -11.99 26.22
N SER A 87 0.08 -13.22 26.68
CA SER A 87 0.17 -13.61 28.08
C SER A 87 1.62 -13.61 28.60
N GLY A 88 2.60 -13.39 27.73
CA GLY A 88 4.03 -13.40 28.07
C GLY A 88 4.68 -14.79 28.00
N ARG A 89 4.06 -15.76 27.30
CA ARG A 89 4.61 -17.10 27.04
C ARG A 89 5.34 -17.16 25.71
N LEU A 90 6.38 -17.98 25.60
CA LEU A 90 7.12 -18.17 24.36
C LEU A 90 6.23 -18.80 23.28
N ILE A 91 6.21 -18.24 22.09
CA ILE A 91 5.35 -18.72 20.99
C ILE A 91 5.81 -20.08 20.45
N CYS A 92 7.11 -20.36 20.50
CA CYS A 92 7.67 -21.60 19.92
C CYS A 92 7.26 -22.88 20.67
N ASN A 93 6.96 -22.79 21.97
CA ASN A 93 6.69 -23.96 22.82
C ASN A 93 5.70 -23.72 23.97
N ASP A 94 5.05 -22.55 24.03
CA ASP A 94 4.12 -22.12 25.08
C ASP A 94 4.70 -22.07 26.51
N ALA A 95 6.03 -22.06 26.64
CA ALA A 95 6.70 -22.00 27.95
C ALA A 95 6.60 -20.59 28.57
N ASP A 96 6.21 -20.53 29.85
CA ASP A 96 6.18 -19.28 30.65
C ASP A 96 7.53 -19.00 31.32
N LEU A 97 8.54 -18.75 30.50
CA LEU A 97 9.91 -18.50 30.93
C LEU A 97 10.07 -17.08 31.48
N CYS A 98 10.57 -16.97 32.71
CA CYS A 98 10.92 -15.69 33.33
C CYS A 98 12.12 -15.04 32.58
N ASP A 99 12.22 -13.71 32.61
CA ASP A 99 13.37 -13.00 32.02
C ASP A 99 14.73 -13.36 32.68
N CYS A 100 14.73 -14.08 33.82
CA CYS A 100 15.94 -14.65 34.41
C CYS A 100 16.42 -15.96 33.74
N LEU A 101 15.67 -16.45 32.75
CA LEU A 101 15.94 -17.68 31.96
C LEU A 101 15.92 -19.01 32.73
N GLU A 102 15.51 -19.00 34.00
CA GLU A 102 15.35 -20.21 34.81
C GLU A 102 13.98 -20.87 34.57
N LYS A 103 13.98 -22.18 34.29
CA LYS A 103 12.76 -22.94 33.87
C LYS A 103 11.69 -22.97 34.95
N ASN A 104 12.11 -23.11 36.20
CA ASN A 104 11.22 -23.28 37.35
C ASN A 104 11.02 -22.00 38.15
N CYS A 105 11.42 -20.84 37.63
CA CYS A 105 11.27 -19.57 38.32
C CYS A 105 9.79 -19.19 38.44
N LEU A 106 9.31 -19.03 39.68
CA LEU A 106 7.94 -18.56 39.96
C LEU A 106 7.74 -17.07 39.63
N GLY A 107 8.84 -16.32 39.50
CA GLY A 107 8.88 -14.88 39.27
C GLY A 107 9.85 -14.24 40.25
N CYS A 108 10.94 -13.67 39.75
CA CYS A 108 12.01 -13.06 40.55
C CYS A 108 12.07 -11.53 40.42
N PHE A 109 11.19 -10.93 39.63
CA PHE A 109 11.13 -9.49 39.42
C PHE A 109 9.95 -8.88 40.16
N TYR A 110 10.00 -7.57 40.36
CA TYR A 110 8.85 -6.82 40.84
C TYR A 110 7.66 -6.95 39.86
N PRO A 111 6.41 -6.83 40.36
CA PRO A 111 5.23 -6.93 39.51
C PRO A 111 5.28 -5.95 38.34
N CYS A 112 5.16 -6.48 37.13
CA CYS A 112 5.17 -5.66 35.91
C CYS A 112 4.02 -4.65 35.93
N PRO A 113 4.25 -3.34 35.72
CA PRO A 113 3.17 -2.35 35.72
C PRO A 113 2.17 -2.50 34.55
N LYS A 114 2.51 -3.31 33.53
CA LYS A 114 1.65 -3.55 32.36
C LYS A 114 0.76 -4.79 32.48
N CYS A 115 1.31 -5.89 32.99
CA CYS A 115 0.61 -7.19 33.04
C CYS A 115 0.51 -7.80 34.45
N ASN A 116 1.06 -7.14 35.47
CA ASN A 116 1.15 -7.58 36.86
C ASN A 116 1.89 -8.92 37.08
N SER A 117 2.58 -9.44 36.07
CA SER A 117 3.41 -10.65 36.19
C SER A 117 4.73 -10.33 36.90
N ASN A 118 5.16 -11.22 37.80
CA ASN A 118 6.47 -11.16 38.49
C ASN A 118 7.61 -11.79 37.68
N LYS A 119 7.35 -12.15 36.42
CA LYS A 119 8.31 -12.79 35.51
C LYS A 119 8.88 -11.86 34.44
N CYS A 120 8.36 -10.64 34.35
CA CYS A 120 8.89 -9.63 33.43
C CYS A 120 10.05 -8.90 34.10
N GLY A 121 11.15 -8.72 33.38
CA GLY A 121 12.26 -7.88 33.77
C GLY A 121 11.93 -6.39 33.60
N PRO A 122 12.89 -5.56 33.16
CA PRO A 122 12.68 -4.12 32.98
C PRO A 122 11.57 -3.77 31.98
N GLU A 123 11.40 -4.61 30.95
CA GLU A 123 10.33 -4.48 29.97
C GLU A 123 9.29 -5.58 30.16
N CYS A 124 8.06 -5.38 29.67
CA CYS A 124 7.03 -6.44 29.72
C CYS A 124 7.33 -7.54 28.69
N ARG A 125 7.11 -8.81 29.04
CA ARG A 125 7.24 -9.95 28.12
C ARG A 125 6.09 -10.04 27.10
N CYS A 126 4.90 -9.54 27.45
CA CYS A 126 3.72 -9.64 26.58
C CYS A 126 3.97 -9.02 25.19
N ASN A 127 3.76 -9.81 24.13
CA ASN A 127 3.95 -9.45 22.73
C ASN A 127 5.36 -9.00 22.34
N ARG A 128 6.36 -9.29 23.18
CA ARG A 128 7.75 -8.91 22.93
C ARG A 128 8.32 -9.69 21.72
N ARG A 129 9.17 -9.02 20.94
CA ARG A 129 9.76 -9.50 19.66
C ARG A 129 11.20 -10.00 19.79
N TRP A 130 11.69 -10.10 21.01
CA TRP A 130 13.05 -10.53 21.33
C TRP A 130 13.02 -11.39 22.60
N VAL A 131 14.07 -12.18 22.80
CA VAL A 131 14.34 -13.01 23.99
C VAL A 131 15.76 -12.70 24.47
N TYR A 132 16.05 -12.89 25.74
CA TYR A 132 17.45 -12.90 26.20
C TYR A 132 18.08 -14.24 25.82
N ASP A 133 19.27 -14.20 25.24
CA ASP A 133 20.02 -15.42 24.90
C ASP A 133 20.77 -15.98 26.10
N ALA A 134 21.39 -15.09 26.87
CA ALA A 134 22.11 -15.42 28.10
C ALA A 134 22.16 -14.21 29.04
N ILE A 135 22.34 -14.48 30.33
CA ILE A 135 22.68 -13.52 31.36
C ILE A 135 24.12 -13.79 31.78
N VAL A 136 24.96 -12.76 31.72
CA VAL A 136 26.41 -12.88 31.96
C VAL A 136 26.84 -11.83 32.98
N THR A 137 27.79 -12.17 33.85
CA THR A 137 28.40 -11.24 34.81
C THR A 137 29.35 -10.26 34.11
N GLU A 138 29.75 -9.20 34.81
CA GLU A 138 30.77 -8.25 34.32
C GLU A 138 32.12 -8.93 34.03
N SER A 139 32.44 -10.01 34.74
CA SER A 139 33.63 -10.84 34.53
C SER A 139 33.53 -11.77 33.31
N GLY A 140 32.37 -11.85 32.66
CA GLY A 140 32.14 -12.74 31.52
C GLY A 140 31.62 -14.15 31.88
N GLU A 141 31.27 -14.40 33.15
CA GLU A 141 30.74 -15.69 33.58
C GLU A 141 29.25 -15.80 33.25
N VAL A 142 28.83 -16.90 32.62
CA VAL A 142 27.43 -17.10 32.22
C VAL A 142 26.61 -17.55 33.42
N ILE A 143 25.65 -16.73 33.84
CA ILE A 143 24.73 -17.00 34.96
C ILE A 143 23.61 -17.93 34.52
N SER A 144 22.96 -17.62 33.39
CA SER A 144 21.89 -18.43 32.82
C SER A 144 21.85 -18.28 31.31
N THR A 145 21.42 -19.33 30.62
CA THR A 145 21.25 -19.34 29.16
C THR A 145 19.83 -19.71 28.81
N LEU A 146 19.37 -19.25 27.66
CA LEU A 146 18.04 -19.56 27.14
C LEU A 146 17.92 -21.08 27.01
N PRO A 147 17.02 -21.73 27.75
CA PRO A 147 16.96 -23.19 27.80
C PRO A 147 16.30 -23.83 26.57
N PHE A 148 15.82 -23.01 25.63
CA PHE A 148 15.06 -23.44 24.46
C PHE A 148 15.68 -22.85 23.19
N ASN A 149 15.59 -23.58 22.09
CA ASN A 149 15.87 -23.01 20.78
C ASN A 149 14.66 -22.17 20.34
N VAL A 150 14.84 -20.86 20.23
CA VAL A 150 13.81 -19.92 19.77
C VAL A 150 14.16 -19.51 18.34
N PRO A 151 13.35 -19.90 17.32
CA PRO A 151 13.63 -19.57 15.93
C PRO A 151 13.53 -18.07 15.69
N ASP A 152 14.30 -17.56 14.72
CA ASP A 152 14.32 -16.15 14.29
C ASP A 152 13.02 -15.65 13.65
#